data_AF-A0A7C4YQP3-F1
#
_entry.id   AF-A0A7C4YQP3-F1
#
_cell.length_a   1.000
_cell.length_b   1.000
_cell.length_c   1.000
_cell.angle_alpha   90.00
_cell.angle_beta   90.00
_cell.angle_gamma   90.00
#
_symmetry.space_group_name_H-M   'P 1'
#
loop_
_entity.id
_entity.type
_entity.pdbx_description
1 polymer ?
#
loop_
_entity_poly.entity_id
_entity_poly.type
_entity_poly.pdbx_seq_one_letter_code
_entity_poly.pdbx_strand_id
1 'polypeptide(L)'
;MSKIFRKKALRIFLSYSHKDRKLVHTLWSRLEKDGMDVWLDKENLQPGQNWEQEIRQAILASHITIVCLSQEFIQHSGFRHEELKIAIRKAKSLPASEIFIIPVRLEKCDMPQSLRHIHRVDLFERGGYKKLLLVLQGKSR
;
A
#
# COMPACT_ATOMS: atom_id res chain seq x y z
N MET A 1 -21.67 30.96 7.96
CA MET A 1 -21.59 29.59 7.42
C MET A 1 -20.12 29.19 7.34
N SER A 2 -19.63 28.46 8.35
CA SER A 2 -18.25 27.99 8.42
C SER A 2 -17.98 26.95 7.33
N LYS A 3 -17.07 27.24 6.39
CA LYS A 3 -16.48 26.23 5.50
C LYS A 3 -15.86 25.14 6.38
N ILE A 4 -16.48 23.97 6.41
CA ILE A 4 -15.90 22.77 7.02
C ILE A 4 -14.72 22.38 6.11
N PHE A 5 -13.50 22.71 6.52
CA PHE A 5 -12.30 22.20 5.89
C PHE A 5 -12.20 20.71 6.22
N ARG A 6 -12.70 19.87 5.33
CA ARG A 6 -12.55 18.43 5.42
C ARG A 6 -11.07 18.11 5.17
N LYS A 7 -10.36 17.67 6.21
CA LYS A 7 -8.95 17.26 6.11
C LYS A 7 -8.82 16.22 4.99
N LYS A 8 -7.89 16.43 4.05
CA LYS A 8 -7.70 15.52 2.92
C LYS A 8 -7.22 14.16 3.45
N ALA A 9 -7.96 13.10 3.15
CA ALA A 9 -7.63 11.75 3.59
C ALA A 9 -6.27 11.29 3.01
N LEU A 10 -5.52 10.50 3.79
CA LEU A 10 -4.25 9.96 3.34
C LEU A 10 -4.52 8.86 2.30
N ARG A 11 -4.13 9.13 1.05
CA ARG A 11 -4.24 8.19 -0.06
C ARG A 11 -3.23 7.05 0.05
N ILE A 12 -3.73 5.83 0.13
CA ILE A 12 -2.93 4.61 0.26
C ILE A 12 -3.19 3.72 -0.95
N PHE A 13 -2.14 3.22 -1.58
CA PHE A 13 -2.23 2.16 -2.59
C PHE A 13 -1.84 0.83 -1.94
N LEU A 14 -2.66 -0.21 -2.08
CA LEU A 14 -2.34 -1.57 -1.63
C LEU A 14 -1.84 -2.41 -2.82
N SER A 15 -0.55 -2.76 -2.83
CA SER A 15 0.02 -3.73 -3.77
C SER A 15 0.03 -5.12 -3.13
N TYR A 16 -0.60 -6.11 -3.76
CA TYR A 16 -0.77 -7.43 -3.16
C TYR A 16 -0.94 -8.55 -4.20
N SER A 17 -0.85 -9.81 -3.76
CA SER A 17 -1.21 -10.93 -4.64
C SER A 17 -2.72 -11.14 -4.67
N HIS A 18 -3.32 -11.38 -5.83
CA HIS A 18 -4.76 -11.68 -5.92
C HIS A 18 -5.20 -12.85 -5.01
N LYS A 19 -4.31 -13.82 -4.75
CA LYS A 19 -4.59 -14.93 -3.81
C LYS A 19 -4.72 -14.48 -2.35
N ASP A 20 -4.16 -13.32 -2.00
CA ASP A 20 -4.24 -12.72 -0.67
C ASP A 20 -5.45 -11.79 -0.48
N ARG A 21 -6.35 -11.71 -1.47
CA ARG A 21 -7.48 -10.77 -1.49
C ARG A 21 -8.29 -10.76 -0.20
N LYS A 22 -8.55 -11.91 0.42
CA LYS A 22 -9.31 -11.98 1.69
C LYS A 22 -8.61 -11.24 2.84
N LEU A 23 -7.30 -11.46 3.00
CA LEU A 23 -6.50 -10.82 4.05
C LEU A 23 -6.36 -9.32 3.77
N VAL A 24 -6.11 -8.95 2.52
CA VAL A 24 -5.93 -7.55 2.13
C VAL A 24 -7.23 -6.76 2.20
N HIS A 25 -8.38 -7.37 1.88
CA HIS A 25 -9.68 -6.72 2.07
C HIS A 25 -9.98 -6.44 3.54
N THR A 26 -9.53 -7.32 4.44
CA THR A 26 -9.62 -7.07 5.90
C THR A 26 -8.75 -5.87 6.30
N LEU A 27 -7.54 -5.75 5.74
CA LEU A 27 -6.68 -4.59 5.97
C LEU A 27 -7.31 -3.31 5.42
N TRP A 28 -7.79 -3.34 4.18
CA TRP A 28 -8.49 -2.24 3.51
C TRP A 28 -9.65 -1.73 4.37
N SER A 29 -10.56 -2.62 4.80
CA SER A 29 -11.72 -2.23 5.61
C SER A 29 -11.33 -1.54 6.92
N ARG A 30 -10.23 -1.96 7.55
CA ARG A 30 -9.74 -1.32 8.77
C ARG A 30 -9.16 0.06 8.49
N LEU A 31 -8.33 0.18 7.45
CA LEU A 31 -7.74 1.46 7.05
C LEU A 31 -8.80 2.51 6.66
N GLU A 32 -9.85 2.10 5.93
CA GLU A 32 -11.00 2.94 5.61
C GLU A 32 -11.74 3.40 6.88
N LYS A 33 -12.00 2.49 7.83
CA LYS A 33 -12.59 2.83 9.14
C LYS A 33 -11.76 3.84 9.94
N ASP A 34 -10.44 3.82 9.75
CA ASP A 34 -9.50 4.75 10.36
C ASP A 34 -9.33 6.06 9.55
N GLY A 35 -10.16 6.28 8.52
CA GLY A 35 -10.27 7.54 7.78
C GLY A 35 -9.24 7.73 6.67
N MET A 36 -8.61 6.64 6.21
CA MET A 36 -7.71 6.65 5.06
C MET A 36 -8.50 6.50 3.75
N ASP A 37 -7.94 7.01 2.64
CA ASP A 37 -8.48 6.83 1.30
C ASP A 37 -7.69 5.72 0.60
N VAL A 38 -8.23 4.51 0.59
CA VAL A 38 -7.49 3.31 0.24
C VAL A 38 -7.90 2.79 -1.13
N TRP A 39 -6.95 2.84 -2.05
CA TRP A 39 -7.08 2.25 -3.36
C TRP A 39 -6.69 0.77 -3.33
N LEU A 40 -7.64 -0.08 -3.73
CA LEU A 40 -7.47 -1.51 -3.95
C LEU A 40 -7.66 -1.78 -5.45
N ASP A 41 -6.81 -2.63 -6.04
CA ASP A 41 -6.94 -3.05 -7.44
C ASP A 41 -8.32 -3.68 -7.74
N LYS A 42 -8.64 -3.81 -9.03
CA LYS A 42 -9.83 -4.46 -9.66
C LYS A 42 -11.24 -4.08 -9.16
N GLU A 43 -11.42 -3.70 -7.90
CA GLU A 43 -12.64 -3.12 -7.35
C GLU A 43 -12.85 -1.67 -7.81
N ASN A 44 -11.74 -0.95 -8.07
CA ASN A 44 -11.77 0.45 -8.50
C ASN A 44 -11.66 0.63 -10.03
N LEU A 45 -11.55 -0.46 -10.80
CA LEU A 45 -11.43 -0.39 -12.25
C LEU A 45 -12.80 -0.52 -12.91
N GLN A 46 -13.15 0.44 -13.77
CA GLN A 46 -14.34 0.37 -14.60
C GLN A 46 -14.09 -0.50 -15.84
N PRO A 47 -15.09 -1.25 -16.32
CA PRO A 47 -15.01 -1.96 -17.59
C PRO A 47 -14.60 -1.02 -18.73
N GLY A 48 -13.58 -1.41 -19.50
CA GLY A 48 -13.05 -0.63 -20.62
C GLY A 48 -11.86 0.27 -20.28
N GLN A 49 -11.50 0.44 -19.01
CA GLN A 49 -10.27 1.16 -18.66
C GLN A 49 -9.01 0.36 -19.01
N ASN A 50 -7.95 1.08 -19.40
CA ASN A 50 -6.61 0.50 -19.46
C ASN A 50 -6.11 0.32 -18.02
N TRP A 51 -6.31 -0.88 -17.50
CA TRP A 51 -5.97 -1.27 -16.13
C TRP A 51 -4.51 -0.96 -15.76
N GLU A 52 -3.54 -1.11 -16.69
CA GLU A 52 -2.13 -0.81 -16.42
C GLU A 52 -1.90 0.68 -16.16
N GLN A 53 -2.55 1.54 -16.96
CA GLN A 53 -2.46 2.99 -16.78
C GLN A 53 -3.11 3.44 -15.47
N GLU A 54 -4.29 2.92 -15.15
CA GLU A 54 -5.01 3.28 -13.91
C GLU A 54 -4.23 2.88 -12.67
N ILE A 55 -3.67 1.67 -12.64
CA ILE A 55 -2.81 1.20 -11.55
C ILE A 55 -1.58 2.10 -11.39
N ARG A 56 -0.91 2.43 -12.51
CA ARG A 56 0.23 3.35 -12.50
C ARG A 56 -0.18 4.71 -11.95
N GLN A 57 -1.29 5.27 -12.38
CA GLN A 57 -1.80 6.55 -11.89
C GLN A 57 -2.13 6.49 -10.39
N ALA A 58 -2.75 5.41 -9.92
CA ALA A 58 -3.06 5.23 -8.50
C ALA A 58 -1.79 5.18 -7.63
N ILE A 59 -0.74 4.47 -8.06
CA ILE A 59 0.57 4.46 -7.38
C ILE A 59 1.18 5.87 -7.37
N LEU A 60 1.14 6.59 -8.49
CA LEU A 60 1.71 7.93 -8.59
C LEU A 60 0.89 8.98 -7.82
N ALA A 61 -0.41 8.79 -7.66
CA ALA A 61 -1.28 9.67 -6.90
C ALA A 61 -1.28 9.38 -5.39
N SER A 62 -0.90 8.18 -4.95
CA SER A 62 -0.90 7.82 -3.53
C SER A 62 0.15 8.60 -2.72
N HIS A 63 -0.12 8.80 -1.45
CA HIS A 63 0.87 9.31 -0.49
C HIS A 63 1.72 8.18 0.10
N ILE A 64 1.19 6.96 0.12
CA ILE A 64 1.84 5.73 0.58
C ILE A 64 1.47 4.58 -0.36
N THR A 65 2.45 3.73 -0.66
CA THR A 65 2.24 2.39 -1.20
C THR A 65 2.55 1.36 -0.12
N ILE A 66 1.55 0.61 0.30
CA ILE A 66 1.73 -0.56 1.16
C ILE A 66 1.94 -1.77 0.27
N VAL A 67 3.09 -2.45 0.43
CA VAL A 67 3.39 -3.68 -0.29
C VAL A 67 3.07 -4.86 0.63
N CYS A 68 1.95 -5.53 0.37
CA CYS A 68 1.48 -6.68 1.11
C CYS A 68 2.23 -7.94 0.66
N LEU A 69 3.16 -8.38 1.50
CA LEU A 69 4.04 -9.51 1.27
C LEU A 69 3.46 -10.79 1.86
N SER A 70 3.52 -11.85 1.06
CA SER A 70 3.16 -13.24 1.35
C SER A 70 4.07 -14.15 0.52
N GLN A 71 4.05 -15.46 0.74
CA GLN A 71 4.71 -16.40 -0.16
C GLN A 71 4.17 -16.26 -1.59
N GLU A 72 2.86 -16.05 -1.73
CA GLU A 72 2.19 -15.87 -3.02
C GLU A 72 2.65 -14.61 -3.76
N PHE A 73 2.95 -13.52 -3.04
CA PHE A 73 3.52 -12.31 -3.63
C PHE A 73 4.93 -12.57 -4.17
N ILE A 74 5.76 -13.28 -3.39
CA ILE A 74 7.19 -13.50 -3.70
C ILE A 74 7.35 -14.50 -4.84
N GLN A 75 6.60 -15.59 -4.84
CA GLN A 75 6.72 -16.67 -5.83
C GLN A 75 6.19 -16.28 -7.20
N HIS A 76 5.16 -15.43 -7.26
CA HIS A 76 4.52 -15.04 -8.51
C HIS A 76 4.82 -13.57 -8.80
N SER A 77 5.83 -13.35 -9.65
CA SER A 77 6.53 -12.07 -9.75
C SER A 77 6.30 -11.33 -11.08
N GLY A 78 5.18 -11.59 -11.77
CA GLY A 78 4.87 -10.99 -13.07
C GLY A 78 4.54 -9.49 -12.97
N PHE A 79 3.34 -9.09 -13.38
CA PHE A 79 2.86 -7.70 -13.38
C PHE A 79 3.14 -6.90 -12.08
N ARG A 80 3.12 -7.56 -10.92
CA ARG A 80 3.44 -6.96 -9.60
C ARG A 80 4.88 -6.47 -9.47
N HIS A 81 5.83 -7.05 -10.20
CA HIS A 81 7.17 -6.49 -10.29
C HIS A 81 7.16 -5.13 -10.97
N GLU A 82 6.29 -4.90 -11.95
CA GLU A 82 6.24 -3.61 -12.63
C GLU A 82 5.63 -2.52 -11.73
N GLU A 83 4.54 -2.82 -11.03
CA GLU A 83 3.99 -1.94 -9.99
C GLU A 83 5.04 -1.60 -8.92
N LEU A 84 5.73 -2.62 -8.41
CA LEU A 84 6.75 -2.46 -7.39
C LEU A 84 7.92 -1.60 -7.90
N LYS A 85 8.36 -1.79 -9.15
CA LYS A 85 9.38 -0.93 -9.79
C LYS A 85 8.92 0.53 -9.87
N ILE A 86 7.67 0.77 -10.25
CA ILE A 86 7.09 2.13 -10.32
C ILE A 86 7.12 2.76 -8.93
N ALA A 87 6.66 2.04 -7.91
CA ALA A 87 6.66 2.52 -6.54
C ALA A 87 8.08 2.83 -6.05
N ILE A 88 9.04 1.92 -6.30
CA ILE A 88 10.45 2.11 -5.92
C ILE A 88 11.05 3.33 -6.65
N ARG A 89 10.77 3.50 -7.94
CA ARG A 89 11.25 4.66 -8.70
C ARG A 89 10.71 5.97 -8.15
N LYS A 90 9.41 6.00 -7.78
CA LYS A 90 8.81 7.15 -7.11
C LYS A 90 9.46 7.40 -5.74
N ALA A 91 9.64 6.37 -4.91
CA ALA A 91 10.32 6.49 -3.62
C ALA A 91 11.71 7.13 -3.75
N LYS A 92 12.49 6.69 -4.74
CA LYS A 92 13.84 7.23 -5.02
C LYS A 92 13.86 8.68 -5.51
N SER A 93 12.75 9.18 -6.06
CA SER A 93 12.62 10.57 -6.50
C SER A 93 12.22 11.53 -5.38
N LEU A 94 11.83 11.00 -4.21
CA LEU A 94 11.44 11.78 -3.05
C LEU A 94 12.65 11.98 -2.11
N PRO A 95 12.60 12.97 -1.20
CA PRO A 95 13.61 13.10 -0.16
C PRO A 95 13.78 11.81 0.63
N ALA A 96 14.99 11.50 1.08
CA ALA A 96 15.28 10.24 1.80
C ALA A 96 14.48 10.10 3.11
N SER A 97 14.02 11.21 3.70
CA SER A 97 13.15 11.23 4.89
C SER A 97 11.68 10.92 4.58
N GLU A 98 11.28 10.95 3.32
CA GLU A 98 9.89 10.74 2.92
C GLU A 98 9.58 9.24 2.82
N ILE A 99 8.75 8.76 3.74
CA ILE A 99 8.27 7.38 3.72
C ILE A 99 7.24 7.25 2.61
N PHE A 100 7.58 6.59 1.50
CA PHE A 100 6.61 6.31 0.44
C PHE A 100 6.18 4.84 0.38
N ILE A 101 7.09 3.90 0.67
CA ILE A 101 6.80 2.46 0.64
C ILE A 101 6.82 1.92 2.07
N ILE A 102 5.78 1.16 2.43
CA ILE A 102 5.73 0.41 3.67
C ILE A 102 5.55 -1.07 3.34
N PRO A 103 6.58 -1.91 3.49
CA PRO A 103 6.44 -3.35 3.38
C PRO A 103 5.64 -3.90 4.56
N VAL A 104 4.62 -4.68 4.26
CA VAL A 104 3.73 -5.27 5.27
C VAL A 104 3.62 -6.76 5.00
N ARG A 105 4.03 -7.60 5.95
CA ARG A 105 3.89 -9.06 5.83
C ARG A 105 2.53 -9.52 6.35
N LEU A 106 1.80 -10.24 5.51
CA LEU A 106 0.54 -10.90 5.85
C LEU A 106 0.78 -12.22 6.61
N GLU A 107 1.92 -12.84 6.37
CA GLU A 107 2.38 -14.09 6.96
C GLU A 107 3.91 -14.11 7.06
N LYS A 108 4.49 -15.14 7.69
CA LYS A 108 5.95 -15.30 7.69
C LYS A 108 6.44 -15.60 6.27
N CYS A 109 7.16 -14.66 5.68
CA CYS A 109 7.77 -14.79 4.36
C CYS A 109 9.04 -13.95 4.23
N ASP A 110 9.82 -14.20 3.19
CA ASP A 110 11.05 -13.47 2.91
C ASP A 110 10.79 -12.06 2.36
N MET A 111 11.76 -11.19 2.55
CA MET A 111 11.72 -9.84 1.98
C MET A 111 12.36 -9.84 0.57
N PRO A 112 11.67 -9.31 -0.46
CA PRO A 112 12.28 -9.05 -1.76
C PRO A 112 13.55 -8.22 -1.61
N GLN A 113 14.61 -8.53 -2.36
CA GLN A 113 15.91 -7.86 -2.24
C GLN A 113 15.79 -6.32 -2.34
N SER A 114 14.92 -5.84 -3.21
CA SER A 114 14.62 -4.42 -3.41
C SER A 114 14.01 -3.72 -2.21
N LEU A 115 13.45 -4.45 -1.24
CA LEU A 115 12.80 -3.92 -0.04
C LEU A 115 13.52 -4.28 1.27
N ARG A 116 14.59 -5.10 1.23
CA ARG A 116 15.30 -5.57 2.43
C ARG A 116 15.88 -4.47 3.31
N HIS A 117 16.19 -3.31 2.72
CA HIS A 117 16.72 -2.14 3.44
C HIS A 117 15.63 -1.29 4.11
N ILE A 118 14.34 -1.59 3.87
CA ILE A 118 13.21 -0.86 4.42
C ILE A 118 12.64 -1.64 5.60
N HIS A 119 12.37 -0.94 6.71
CA HIS A 119 11.71 -1.55 7.87
C HIS A 119 10.29 -2.01 7.50
N ARG A 120 9.90 -3.19 7.96
CA ARG A 120 8.59 -3.81 7.66
C ARG A 120 7.63 -3.77 8.85
N VAL A 121 6.37 -4.05 8.60
CA VAL A 121 5.38 -4.38 9.64
C VAL A 121 4.87 -5.80 9.43
N ASP A 122 4.79 -6.58 10.52
CA ASP A 122 4.24 -7.94 10.49
C ASP A 122 2.81 -7.90 11.05
N LEU A 123 1.79 -8.10 10.20
CA LEU A 123 0.38 -7.97 10.62
C LEU A 123 -0.13 -9.15 11.44
N PHE A 124 0.51 -10.31 11.30
CA PHE A 124 0.20 -11.51 12.06
C PHE A 124 0.73 -11.46 13.51
N GLU A 125 1.53 -10.45 13.86
CA GLU A 125 1.98 -10.23 15.24
C GLU A 125 0.97 -9.42 16.05
N ARG A 126 0.94 -9.67 17.37
CA ARG A 126 0.12 -8.87 18.30
C ARG A 126 0.52 -7.40 18.21
N GLY A 127 -0.45 -6.55 17.87
CA GLY A 127 -0.23 -5.11 17.72
C GLY A 127 0.39 -4.68 16.38
N GLY A 128 0.60 -5.60 15.42
CA GLY A 128 1.13 -5.27 14.09
C GLY A 128 0.35 -4.16 13.39
N TYR A 129 -0.98 -4.24 13.39
CA TYR A 129 -1.81 -3.17 12.82
C TYR A 129 -1.67 -1.84 13.56
N LYS A 130 -1.54 -1.85 14.89
CA LYS A 130 -1.36 -0.62 15.68
C LYS A 130 -0.03 0.06 15.30
N LYS A 131 1.04 -0.72 15.06
CA LYS A 131 2.32 -0.19 14.55
C LYS A 131 2.15 0.46 13.19
N LEU A 132 1.44 -0.19 12.26
CA LEU A 132 1.14 0.39 10.94
C LEU A 132 0.35 1.70 11.07
N LEU A 133 -0.70 1.71 11.89
CA LEU A 133 -1.56 2.87 12.07
C LEU A 133 -0.80 4.09 12.62
N LEU A 134 0.10 3.90 13.58
CA LEU A 134 0.93 4.98 14.13
C LEU A 134 1.79 5.66 13.06
N VAL A 135 2.38 4.87 12.14
CA VAL A 135 3.17 5.40 11.02
C VAL A 135 2.29 6.21 10.07
N LEU A 136 1.13 5.67 9.71
CA LEU A 136 0.20 6.33 8.78
C LEU A 136 -0.37 7.64 9.36
N GLN A 137 -0.75 7.63 10.64
CA GLN A 137 -1.26 8.83 11.32
C GLN A 137 -0.21 9.93 11.47
N GLY A 138 1.07 9.57 11.61
CA GLY A 138 2.18 10.53 11.60
C GLY A 138 2.29 11.28 10.27
N LYS A 139 1.92 10.62 9.16
CA LYS A 139 1.95 11.19 7.80
C LYS A 139 0.69 11.96 7.41
N SER A 140 -0.42 11.67 8.08
CA SER A 140 -1.67 12.42 7.89
C SER A 140 -1.66 13.80 8.56
N ARG A 141 -0.60 14.22 9.25
CA ARG A 141 -0.49 15.53 9.92
C ARG A 141 0.09 16.56 8.98
#